data_AF-A0A0C2XMQ6-F1
#
_entry.id   AF-A0A0C2XMQ6-F1
#
_cell.length_a   1.000
_cell.length_b   1.000
_cell.length_c   1.000
_cell.angle_alpha   90.00
_cell.angle_beta   90.00
_cell.angle_gamma   90.00
#
_symmetry.space_group_name_H-M   'P 1'
#
loop_
_entity.id
_entity.type
_entity.pdbx_description
1 polymer ?
#
loop_
_entity_poly.entity_id
_entity_poly.type
_entity_poly.pdbx_seq_one_letter_code
_entity_poly.pdbx_strand_id
1 'polypeptide(L)'
;MASPNALSTEPLDLVELSQTYVLPHVVKMYLDSAILQSSSVAIVMGLWAGALVPFYKIVCGVDPGVISAYPTLWGSLMVFLHSAIMFSLTGPVIFLVAIKMCSDLPLTVQQRLLEERFPNSKRTLSNLVRKPRLTAYLLENHYRLLESFGMSPKYRWVNDLGGVALFGMCVCSYNAFAIWVYLSSESPTTAGVMMIFLGVIAIVNAIRYSAARSGQGWE
;
A
#
# COMPACT_ATOMS: atom_id res chain seq x y z
N MET A 1 -49.83 -15.75 29.36
CA MET A 1 -48.77 -14.72 29.34
C MET A 1 -47.45 -15.44 29.19
N ALA A 2 -46.87 -15.42 27.99
CA ALA A 2 -45.61 -16.10 27.68
C ALA A 2 -44.43 -15.17 28.02
N SER A 3 -43.48 -15.66 28.81
CA SER A 3 -42.22 -15.00 29.14
C SER A 3 -41.28 -15.01 27.94
N PRO A 4 -40.73 -13.87 27.47
CA PRO A 4 -39.72 -13.88 26.43
C PRO A 4 -38.31 -14.01 27.03
N ASN A 5 -37.66 -15.10 26.62
CA ASN A 5 -36.22 -15.23 26.36
C ASN A 5 -35.26 -15.12 27.55
N ALA A 6 -35.11 -16.25 28.25
CA ALA A 6 -33.86 -16.60 28.87
C ALA A 6 -32.75 -16.63 27.80
N LEU A 7 -31.80 -15.71 27.91
CA LEU A 7 -30.54 -15.74 27.18
C LEU A 7 -29.83 -17.05 27.57
N SER A 8 -29.75 -18.02 26.67
CA SER A 8 -29.07 -19.29 26.93
C SER A 8 -27.59 -19.04 27.22
N THR A 9 -27.23 -19.13 28.50
CA THR A 9 -25.85 -19.12 28.99
C THR A 9 -25.26 -20.52 28.86
N GLU A 10 -25.09 -21.01 27.64
CA GLU A 10 -24.20 -22.15 27.42
C GLU A 10 -22.74 -21.67 27.53
N PRO A 11 -21.85 -22.42 28.23
CA PRO A 11 -20.43 -22.11 28.24
C PRO A 11 -19.93 -22.23 26.80
N LEU A 12 -19.56 -21.07 26.23
CA LEU A 12 -19.07 -20.97 24.87
C LEU A 12 -17.82 -21.85 24.72
N ASP A 13 -17.90 -22.88 23.89
CA ASP A 13 -16.70 -23.60 23.49
C ASP A 13 -15.91 -22.72 22.50
N LEU A 14 -15.00 -21.92 23.06
CA LEU A 14 -14.10 -21.06 22.30
C LEU A 14 -13.22 -21.86 21.33
N VAL A 15 -13.00 -23.15 21.58
CA VAL A 15 -12.25 -24.03 20.67
C VAL A 15 -13.09 -24.31 19.43
N GLU A 16 -14.34 -24.73 19.60
CA GLU A 16 -15.28 -24.93 18.49
C GLU A 16 -15.52 -23.64 17.71
N LEU A 17 -15.68 -22.50 18.42
CA LEU A 17 -15.84 -21.20 17.78
C LEU A 17 -14.60 -20.83 16.96
N SER A 18 -13.38 -21.06 17.46
CA SER A 18 -12.15 -20.75 16.72
C SER A 18 -11.99 -21.60 15.44
N GLN A 19 -12.49 -22.84 15.46
CA GLN A 19 -12.41 -23.77 14.33
C GLN A 19 -13.45 -23.49 13.25
N THR A 20 -14.63 -23.01 13.65
CA THR A 20 -15.74 -22.70 12.75
C THR A 20 -15.81 -21.22 12.36
N TYR A 21 -14.93 -20.39 12.94
CA TYR A 21 -14.95 -18.96 12.72
C TYR A 21 -14.68 -18.58 11.26
N VAL A 22 -15.62 -17.84 10.69
CA VAL A 22 -15.49 -17.22 9.37
C VAL A 22 -15.45 -15.71 9.55
N LEU A 23 -14.46 -15.06 8.91
CA LEU A 23 -14.34 -13.60 8.91
C LEU A 23 -15.64 -12.96 8.36
N PRO A 24 -16.15 -11.87 8.94
CA PRO A 24 -17.29 -11.14 8.39
C PRO A 24 -17.03 -10.74 6.94
N HIS A 25 -18.06 -10.86 6.08
CA HIS A 25 -17.94 -10.62 4.64
C HIS A 25 -17.29 -9.28 4.30
N VAL A 26 -17.64 -8.22 5.02
CA VAL A 26 -17.08 -6.87 4.84
C VAL A 26 -15.57 -6.86 5.08
N VAL A 27 -15.10 -7.45 6.18
CA VAL A 27 -13.67 -7.52 6.52
C VAL A 27 -12.91 -8.37 5.51
N LYS A 28 -13.50 -9.49 5.08
CA LYS A 28 -12.93 -10.37 4.06
C LYS A 28 -12.78 -9.64 2.72
N MET A 29 -13.83 -8.96 2.26
CA MET A 29 -13.81 -8.20 1.01
C MET A 29 -12.73 -7.12 1.01
N TYR A 30 -12.56 -6.39 2.13
CA TYR A 30 -11.48 -5.42 2.27
C TYR A 30 -10.10 -6.07 2.26
N LEU A 31 -9.92 -7.19 2.95
CA LEU A 31 -8.66 -7.92 3.00
C LEU A 31 -8.26 -8.40 1.60
N ASP A 32 -9.19 -9.04 0.89
CA ASP A 32 -8.98 -9.55 -0.47
C ASP A 32 -8.64 -8.40 -1.44
N SER A 33 -9.34 -7.27 -1.33
CA SER A 33 -9.03 -6.07 -2.10
C SER A 33 -7.65 -5.50 -1.78
N ALA A 34 -7.27 -5.45 -0.51
CA ALA A 34 -5.97 -4.91 -0.08
C ALA A 34 -4.80 -5.80 -0.54
N ILE A 35 -4.98 -7.13 -0.48
CA ILE A 35 -4.01 -8.10 -0.99
C ILE A 35 -3.86 -7.95 -2.51
N LEU A 36 -4.98 -7.89 -3.25
CA LEU A 36 -4.97 -7.73 -4.70
C LEU A 36 -4.32 -6.41 -5.14
N GLN A 37 -4.63 -5.31 -4.46
CA GLN A 37 -4.02 -4.01 -4.73
C GLN A 37 -2.52 -4.05 -4.44
N SER A 38 -2.13 -4.53 -3.27
CA SER A 38 -0.72 -4.58 -2.85
C SER A 38 0.10 -5.49 -3.76
N SER A 39 -0.45 -6.64 -4.19
CA SER A 39 0.25 -7.56 -5.09
C SER A 39 0.44 -6.93 -6.47
N SER A 40 -0.59 -6.28 -7.00
CA SER A 40 -0.52 -5.59 -8.29
C SER A 40 0.54 -4.48 -8.27
N VAL A 41 0.56 -3.66 -7.22
CA VAL A 41 1.56 -2.59 -7.09
C VAL A 41 2.97 -3.15 -6.92
N ALA A 42 3.15 -4.20 -6.10
CA ALA A 42 4.44 -4.85 -5.93
C ALA A 42 5.01 -5.38 -7.26
N ILE A 43 4.16 -6.02 -8.08
CA ILE A 43 4.55 -6.52 -9.40
C ILE A 43 4.94 -5.37 -10.31
N VAL A 44 4.12 -4.31 -10.39
CA VAL A 44 4.40 -3.15 -11.25
C VAL A 44 5.72 -2.47 -10.85
N MET A 45 5.95 -2.24 -9.56
CA MET A 45 7.20 -1.64 -9.09
C MET A 45 8.42 -2.54 -9.38
N GLY A 46 8.28 -3.86 -9.20
CA GLY A 46 9.33 -4.82 -9.52
C GLY A 46 9.68 -4.87 -11.01
N LEU A 47 8.67 -4.89 -11.89
CA LEU A 47 8.85 -4.80 -13.34
C LEU A 47 9.48 -3.46 -13.75
N TRP A 48 9.05 -2.36 -13.12
CA TRP A 48 9.59 -1.03 -13.39
C TRP A 48 11.06 -0.94 -13.00
N ALA A 49 11.46 -1.52 -11.86
CA ALA A 49 12.88 -1.66 -11.50
C ALA A 49 13.66 -2.40 -12.59
N GLY A 50 13.10 -3.50 -13.09
CA GLY A 50 13.67 -4.29 -14.19
C GLY A 50 13.84 -3.50 -15.49
N ALA A 51 12.97 -2.53 -15.77
CA ALA A 51 13.07 -1.64 -16.94
C ALA A 51 14.08 -0.48 -16.72
N LEU A 52 14.16 0.06 -15.51
CA LEU A 52 15.05 1.18 -15.19
C LEU A 52 16.54 0.78 -15.19
N VAL A 53 16.88 -0.47 -14.88
CA VAL A 53 18.28 -0.94 -14.87
C VAL A 53 18.91 -0.95 -16.28
N PRO A 54 18.27 -1.49 -17.33
CA PRO A 54 18.72 -1.33 -18.71
C PRO A 54 18.77 0.14 -19.15
N PHE A 55 17.77 0.93 -18.77
CA PHE A 55 17.75 2.36 -19.08
C PHE A 55 18.97 3.07 -18.48
N TYR A 56 19.33 2.77 -17.23
CA TYR A 56 20.56 3.26 -16.61
C TYR A 56 21.82 2.90 -17.39
N LYS A 57 21.90 1.69 -17.96
CA LYS A 57 23.03 1.30 -18.82
C LYS A 57 23.10 2.13 -20.10
N ILE A 58 21.96 2.45 -20.70
CA ILE A 58 21.89 3.33 -21.89
C ILE A 58 22.39 4.72 -21.54
N VAL A 59 21.90 5.29 -20.43
CA VAL A 59 22.32 6.62 -19.96
C VAL A 59 23.84 6.65 -19.69
N CYS A 60 24.39 5.64 -19.02
CA CYS A 60 25.83 5.56 -18.78
C CYS A 60 26.70 5.35 -20.04
N GLY A 61 26.10 4.96 -21.17
CA GLY A 61 26.79 4.78 -22.44
C GLY A 61 26.92 6.06 -23.28
N VAL A 62 26.45 7.21 -22.78
CA VAL A 62 26.52 8.50 -23.50
C VAL A 62 27.95 9.03 -23.56
N ASP A 63 28.27 9.66 -24.69
CA ASP A 63 29.60 10.23 -24.94
C ASP A 63 30.02 11.25 -23.86
N PRO A 64 31.27 11.17 -23.37
CA PRO A 64 31.79 12.08 -22.34
C PRO A 64 31.72 13.57 -22.72
N GLY A 65 31.72 13.89 -24.02
CA GLY A 65 31.59 15.26 -24.52
C GLY A 65 30.22 15.90 -24.29
N VAL A 66 29.15 15.10 -24.24
CA VAL A 66 27.80 15.59 -23.91
C VAL A 66 27.68 15.80 -22.40
N ILE A 67 28.29 14.92 -21.62
CA ILE A 67 28.31 14.97 -20.16
C ILE A 67 29.04 16.24 -19.67
N SER A 68 30.17 16.57 -20.28
CA SER A 68 30.95 17.76 -19.91
C SER A 68 30.27 19.07 -20.29
N ALA A 69 29.39 19.08 -21.29
CA ALA A 69 28.60 20.25 -21.67
C ALA A 69 27.48 20.58 -20.64
N TYR A 70 26.93 19.56 -19.97
CA TYR A 70 25.82 19.72 -19.01
C TYR A 70 26.03 18.93 -17.69
N PRO A 71 27.10 19.20 -16.93
CA PRO A 71 27.50 18.37 -15.79
C PRO A 71 26.45 18.33 -14.67
N THR A 72 25.80 19.46 -14.36
CA THR A 72 24.80 19.56 -13.29
C THR A 72 23.50 18.83 -13.62
N LEU A 73 23.04 18.91 -14.88
CA LEU A 73 21.85 18.20 -15.33
C LEU A 73 22.10 16.69 -15.36
N TRP A 74 23.30 16.27 -15.78
CA TRP A 74 23.70 14.87 -15.75
C TRP A 74 23.77 14.30 -14.32
N GLY A 75 24.38 15.05 -13.40
CA GLY A 75 24.40 14.67 -11.98
C GLY A 75 22.99 14.53 -11.40
N SER A 76 22.09 15.45 -11.75
CA SER A 76 20.68 15.41 -11.32
C SER A 76 19.94 14.20 -11.91
N LEU A 77 20.13 13.92 -13.21
CA LEU A 77 19.60 12.71 -13.87
C LEU A 77 20.01 11.45 -13.12
N MET A 78 21.28 11.32 -12.77
CA MET A 78 21.80 10.16 -12.06
C MET A 78 21.18 10.03 -10.67
N VAL A 79 21.06 11.12 -9.90
CA VAL A 79 20.42 11.09 -8.57
C VAL A 79 18.98 10.61 -8.68
N PHE A 80 18.20 11.17 -9.61
CA PHE A 80 16.81 10.77 -9.80
C PHE A 80 16.68 9.33 -10.29
N LEU A 81 17.53 8.88 -11.19
CA LEU A 81 17.48 7.53 -11.73
C LEU A 81 17.85 6.47 -10.67
N HIS A 82 18.91 6.70 -9.89
CA HIS A 82 19.27 5.82 -8.78
C HIS A 82 18.16 5.78 -7.71
N SER A 83 17.60 6.94 -7.37
CA SER A 83 16.49 7.02 -6.41
C SER A 83 15.27 6.24 -6.92
N ALA A 84 14.92 6.39 -8.21
CA ALA A 84 13.82 5.67 -8.84
C ALA A 84 14.03 4.15 -8.75
N ILE A 85 15.24 3.67 -9.06
CA ILE A 85 15.58 2.24 -8.95
C ILE A 85 15.44 1.77 -7.50
N MET A 86 16.00 2.50 -6.53
CA MET A 86 15.95 2.12 -5.12
C MET A 86 14.51 2.08 -4.57
N PHE A 87 13.67 3.06 -4.92
CA PHE A 87 12.25 3.02 -4.57
C PHE A 87 11.51 1.87 -5.25
N SER A 88 11.83 1.58 -6.52
CA SER A 88 11.23 0.48 -7.29
C SER A 88 11.61 -0.90 -6.74
N LEU A 89 12.78 -1.04 -6.11
CA LEU A 89 13.23 -2.27 -5.46
C LEU A 89 12.69 -2.40 -4.03
N THR A 90 12.63 -1.30 -3.29
CA THR A 90 12.19 -1.29 -1.88
C THR A 90 10.66 -1.39 -1.77
N GLY A 91 9.92 -0.75 -2.67
CA GLY A 91 8.45 -0.75 -2.68
C GLY A 91 7.83 -2.15 -2.69
N PRO A 92 8.22 -3.06 -3.61
CA PRO A 92 7.74 -4.44 -3.62
C PRO A 92 7.93 -5.15 -2.28
N VAL A 93 9.06 -4.96 -1.61
CA VAL A 93 9.32 -5.56 -0.29
C VAL A 93 8.32 -5.04 0.75
N ILE A 94 8.06 -3.74 0.76
CA ILE A 94 7.06 -3.13 1.67
C ILE A 94 5.66 -3.68 1.39
N PHE A 95 5.26 -3.80 0.11
CA PHE A 95 3.97 -4.36 -0.26
C PHE A 95 3.86 -5.86 0.03
N LEU A 96 4.94 -6.63 -0.08
CA LEU A 96 4.97 -8.03 0.35
C LEU A 96 4.79 -8.17 1.86
N VAL A 97 5.38 -7.25 2.65
CA VAL A 97 5.14 -7.19 4.10
C VAL A 97 3.67 -6.84 4.39
N ALA A 98 3.08 -5.89 3.66
CA ALA A 98 1.66 -5.57 3.79
C ALA A 98 0.76 -6.77 3.47
N ILE A 99 1.03 -7.49 2.37
CA ILE A 99 0.33 -8.72 1.97
C ILE A 99 0.46 -9.76 3.07
N LYS A 100 1.67 -9.97 3.61
CA LYS A 100 1.89 -10.92 4.70
C LYS A 100 1.04 -10.58 5.92
N MET A 101 1.02 -9.31 6.35
CA MET A 101 0.19 -8.87 7.46
C MET A 101 -1.31 -9.11 7.21
N CYS A 102 -1.78 -8.89 5.97
CA CYS A 102 -3.15 -9.21 5.58
C CYS A 102 -3.43 -10.72 5.62
N SER A 103 -2.54 -11.54 5.06
CA SER A 103 -2.70 -13.00 5.02
C SER A 103 -2.60 -13.67 6.39
N ASP A 104 -1.87 -13.08 7.34
CA ASP A 104 -1.73 -13.59 8.72
C ASP A 104 -2.93 -13.21 9.61
N LEU A 105 -3.82 -12.31 9.16
CA LEU A 105 -4.96 -11.83 9.94
C LEU A 105 -5.95 -12.95 10.33
N PRO A 106 -6.39 -13.86 9.43
CA PRO A 106 -7.31 -14.93 9.80
C PRO A 106 -6.73 -15.86 10.87
N LEU A 107 -5.44 -16.17 10.79
CA LEU A 107 -4.73 -16.98 11.79
C LEU A 107 -4.63 -16.23 13.13
N THR A 108 -4.32 -14.94 13.10
CA THR A 108 -4.26 -14.09 14.29
C THR A 108 -5.61 -14.03 15.00
N VAL A 109 -6.71 -13.98 14.24
CA VAL A 109 -8.06 -13.98 14.80
C VAL A 109 -8.37 -15.29 15.52
N GLN A 110 -8.04 -16.43 14.91
CA GLN A 110 -8.23 -17.75 15.53
C GLN A 110 -7.43 -17.89 16.83
N GLN A 111 -6.17 -17.45 16.83
CA GLN A 111 -5.32 -17.47 18.01
C GLN A 111 -5.87 -16.57 19.13
N ARG A 112 -6.35 -15.36 18.81
CA ARG A 112 -6.96 -14.46 19.82
C ARG A 112 -8.26 -15.00 20.40
N LEU A 113 -9.08 -15.69 19.60
CA LEU A 113 -10.28 -16.36 20.10
C LEU A 113 -9.94 -17.46 21.12
N LEU A 114 -8.83 -18.17 20.93
CA LEU A 114 -8.31 -19.15 21.88
C LEU A 114 -7.71 -18.49 23.13
N GLU A 115 -7.04 -17.35 22.99
CA GLU A 115 -6.43 -16.60 24.10
C GLU A 115 -7.46 -16.01 25.06
N GLU A 116 -8.67 -15.69 24.59
CA GLU A 116 -9.79 -15.26 25.44
C GLU A 116 -10.26 -16.31 26.45
N ARG A 117 -9.87 -17.57 26.26
CA ARG A 117 -10.11 -18.64 27.24
C ARG A 117 -9.35 -18.40 28.55
N PHE A 118 -8.29 -17.59 28.52
CA PHE A 118 -7.48 -17.31 29.70
C PHE A 118 -7.98 -16.06 30.47
N PRO A 119 -8.03 -16.11 31.82
CA PRO A 119 -8.66 -15.10 32.67
C PRO A 119 -7.99 -13.70 32.65
N ASN A 120 -6.84 -13.55 31.98
CA ASN A 120 -6.11 -12.29 31.85
C ASN A 120 -6.37 -11.54 30.52
N SER A 121 -7.27 -12.04 29.66
CA SER A 121 -7.55 -11.40 28.38
C SER A 121 -8.33 -10.09 28.57
N LYS A 122 -7.71 -8.96 28.19
CA LYS A 122 -8.28 -7.61 28.33
C LYS A 122 -9.11 -7.14 27.12
N ARG A 123 -9.21 -7.94 26.04
CA ARG A 123 -9.95 -7.56 24.82
C ARG A 123 -10.85 -8.72 24.37
N THR A 124 -12.16 -8.49 24.37
CA THR A 124 -13.18 -9.45 23.96
C THR A 124 -13.54 -9.30 22.48
N LEU A 125 -12.74 -9.91 21.62
CA LEU A 125 -13.04 -10.19 20.22
C LEU A 125 -14.31 -11.06 20.09
N SER A 126 -14.54 -12.01 21.02
CA SER A 126 -15.76 -12.86 21.02
C SER A 126 -17.07 -12.04 21.03
N ASN A 127 -17.08 -10.90 21.70
CA ASN A 127 -18.22 -9.99 21.74
C ASN A 127 -18.44 -9.24 20.40
N LEU A 128 -17.37 -9.01 19.64
CA LEU A 128 -17.43 -8.39 18.31
C LEU A 128 -17.88 -9.41 17.26
N VAL A 129 -17.36 -10.64 17.37
CA VAL A 129 -17.72 -11.78 16.51
C VAL A 129 -19.18 -12.19 16.68
N ARG A 130 -19.71 -12.13 17.90
CA ARG A 130 -21.13 -12.44 18.19
C ARG A 130 -22.13 -11.41 17.69
N LYS A 131 -21.70 -10.18 17.37
CA LYS A 131 -22.63 -9.13 16.95
C LYS A 131 -23.02 -9.32 15.48
N PRO A 132 -24.31 -9.47 15.16
CA PRO A 132 -24.77 -9.64 13.78
C PRO A 132 -24.60 -8.36 12.94
N ARG A 133 -24.35 -7.21 13.58
CA ARG A 133 -24.15 -5.92 12.92
C ARG A 133 -22.90 -5.25 13.49
N LEU A 134 -21.95 -4.92 12.61
CA LEU A 134 -20.84 -4.06 12.95
C LEU A 134 -21.33 -2.61 13.07
N THR A 135 -20.80 -1.86 14.03
CA THR A 135 -21.14 -0.46 14.26
C THR A 135 -20.71 0.39 13.07
N ALA A 136 -21.53 1.35 12.60
CA ALA A 136 -21.21 2.22 11.46
C ALA A 136 -19.84 2.93 11.60
N TYR A 137 -19.49 3.35 12.81
CA TYR A 137 -18.18 3.93 13.14
C TYR A 137 -16.98 3.01 12.86
N LEU A 138 -17.16 1.68 12.95
CA LEU A 138 -16.12 0.71 12.59
C LEU A 138 -16.02 0.53 11.07
N LEU A 139 -17.10 0.74 10.31
CA LEU A 139 -17.08 0.68 8.85
C LEU A 139 -16.52 1.95 8.20
N GLU A 140 -16.58 3.08 8.90
CA GLU A 140 -16.10 4.38 8.40
C GLU A 140 -14.57 4.42 8.25
N ASN A 141 -13.84 3.68 9.08
CA ASN A 141 -12.38 3.63 9.04
C ASN A 141 -11.88 2.18 8.94
N HIS A 142 -11.36 1.82 7.76
CA HIS A 142 -10.91 0.46 7.46
C HIS A 142 -9.73 0.01 8.33
N TYR A 143 -8.86 0.92 8.77
CA TYR A 143 -7.77 0.57 9.69
C TYR A 143 -8.30 0.19 11.07
N ARG A 144 -9.26 0.96 11.60
CA ARG A 144 -9.90 0.65 12.88
C ARG A 144 -10.70 -0.65 12.80
N LEU A 145 -11.34 -0.91 11.67
CA LEU A 145 -11.98 -2.19 11.38
C LEU A 145 -10.96 -3.32 11.52
N LEU A 146 -9.87 -3.28 10.73
CA LEU A 146 -8.85 -4.34 10.74
C LEU A 146 -8.17 -4.51 12.11
N GLU A 147 -7.86 -3.41 12.81
CA GLU A 147 -7.30 -3.44 14.17
C GLU A 147 -8.26 -4.07 15.18
N SER A 148 -9.56 -3.84 15.05
CA SER A 148 -10.58 -4.45 15.91
C SER A 148 -10.67 -5.97 15.73
N PHE A 149 -10.35 -6.48 14.53
CA PHE A 149 -10.21 -7.90 14.24
C PHE A 149 -8.81 -8.45 14.53
N GLY A 150 -7.88 -7.59 14.92
CA GLY A 150 -6.58 -7.98 15.45
C GLY A 150 -5.38 -7.77 14.53
N MET A 151 -5.55 -6.98 13.48
CA MET A 151 -4.43 -6.44 12.71
C MET A 151 -3.49 -5.64 13.62
N SER A 152 -2.20 -5.69 13.34
CA SER A 152 -1.20 -4.86 14.01
C SER A 152 -1.39 -3.38 13.65
N PRO A 153 -1.28 -2.43 14.59
CA PRO A 153 -1.35 -1.00 14.30
C PRO A 153 -0.21 -0.53 13.38
N LYS A 154 0.85 -1.33 13.25
CA LYS A 154 1.94 -1.09 12.30
C LYS A 154 1.49 -1.24 10.84
N TYR A 155 0.37 -1.90 10.56
CA TYR A 155 -0.14 -2.05 9.20
C TYR A 155 -0.42 -0.70 8.52
N ARG A 156 -0.98 0.27 9.26
CA ARG A 156 -1.19 1.64 8.74
C ARG A 156 0.13 2.26 8.27
N TRP A 157 1.16 2.18 9.12
CA TRP A 157 2.49 2.67 8.78
C TRP A 157 3.11 1.98 7.56
N VAL A 158 2.96 0.65 7.46
CA VAL A 158 3.47 -0.12 6.31
C VAL A 158 2.75 0.29 5.02
N ASN A 159 1.43 0.45 5.07
CA ASN A 159 0.65 0.87 3.92
C ASN A 159 1.00 2.31 3.48
N ASP A 160 1.15 3.23 4.44
CA ASP A 160 1.53 4.62 4.17
C ASP A 160 2.93 4.70 3.57
N LEU A 161 3.88 3.92 4.11
CA LEU A 161 5.24 3.83 3.58
C LEU A 161 5.26 3.26 2.15
N GLY A 162 4.40 2.27 1.86
CA GLY A 162 4.21 1.74 0.52
C GLY A 162 3.70 2.81 -0.46
N GLY A 163 2.73 3.62 -0.03
CA GLY A 163 2.23 4.76 -0.81
C GLY A 163 3.30 5.82 -1.08
N VAL A 164 4.12 6.16 -0.07
CA VAL A 164 5.24 7.10 -0.21
C VAL A 164 6.30 6.55 -1.16
N ALA A 165 6.65 5.26 -1.05
CA ALA A 165 7.61 4.62 -1.94
C ALA A 165 7.12 4.61 -3.40
N LEU A 166 5.84 4.31 -3.63
CA LEU A 166 5.22 4.37 -4.95
C LEU A 166 5.25 5.80 -5.52
N PHE A 167 4.86 6.80 -4.73
CA PHE A 167 4.86 8.18 -5.16
C PHE A 167 6.28 8.68 -5.45
N GLY A 168 7.23 8.39 -4.57
CA GLY A 168 8.65 8.70 -4.74
C GLY A 168 9.22 8.07 -6.01
N MET A 169 8.92 6.80 -6.27
CA MET A 169 9.28 6.12 -7.52
C MET A 169 8.76 6.88 -8.75
N CYS A 170 7.49 7.25 -8.76
CA CYS A 170 6.88 7.96 -9.87
C CYS A 170 7.53 9.33 -10.11
N VAL A 171 7.74 10.12 -9.05
CA VAL A 171 8.37 11.45 -9.15
C VAL A 171 9.82 11.34 -9.60
N CYS A 172 10.60 10.43 -9.03
CA CYS A 172 11.99 10.24 -9.42
C CYS A 172 12.11 9.73 -10.87
N SER A 173 11.29 8.76 -11.27
CA SER A 173 11.27 8.25 -12.64
C SER A 173 10.90 9.35 -13.63
N TYR A 174 9.84 10.11 -13.32
CA TYR A 174 9.40 11.24 -14.12
C TYR A 174 10.51 12.26 -14.36
N ASN A 175 11.16 12.72 -13.28
CA ASN A 175 12.23 13.71 -13.38
C ASN A 175 13.43 13.16 -14.15
N ALA A 176 13.79 11.88 -13.93
CA ALA A 176 14.85 11.24 -14.70
C ALA A 176 14.53 11.21 -16.21
N PHE A 177 13.32 10.77 -16.59
CA PHE A 177 12.92 10.76 -18.00
C PHE A 177 12.83 12.17 -18.60
N ALA A 178 12.31 13.14 -17.85
CA ALA A 178 12.19 14.52 -18.33
C ALA A 178 13.57 15.15 -18.60
N ILE A 179 14.52 14.98 -17.68
CA ILE A 179 15.90 15.46 -17.86
C ILE A 179 16.58 14.71 -19.01
N TRP A 180 16.37 13.39 -19.11
CA TRP A 180 16.93 12.59 -20.20
C TRP A 180 16.43 13.02 -21.57
N VAL A 181 15.11 13.25 -21.71
CA VAL A 181 14.50 13.74 -22.96
C VAL A 181 15.06 15.10 -23.32
N TYR A 182 15.20 16.01 -22.36
CA TYR A 182 15.80 17.33 -22.58
C TYR A 182 17.25 17.24 -23.07
N LEU A 183 18.05 16.35 -22.48
CA LEU A 183 19.45 16.16 -22.87
C LEU A 183 19.61 15.44 -24.21
N SER A 184 18.64 14.62 -24.60
CA SER A 184 18.67 13.82 -25.83
C SER A 184 18.02 14.52 -27.02
N SER A 185 17.23 15.57 -26.80
CA SER A 185 16.55 16.31 -27.87
C SER A 185 17.48 17.30 -28.55
N GLU A 186 17.56 17.23 -29.88
CA GLU A 186 18.27 18.23 -30.70
C GLU A 186 17.56 19.60 -30.70
N SER A 187 16.26 19.64 -30.34
CA SER A 187 15.46 20.87 -30.29
C SER A 187 14.96 21.15 -28.87
N PRO A 188 15.31 22.31 -28.25
CA PRO A 188 14.86 22.66 -26.90
C PRO A 188 13.33 22.79 -26.80
N THR A 189 12.69 23.19 -27.91
CA THR A 189 11.26 23.45 -27.99
C THR A 189 10.44 22.15 -27.87
N THR A 190 10.85 21.07 -28.55
CA THR A 190 10.15 19.78 -28.45
C THR A 190 10.29 19.14 -27.08
N ALA A 191 11.46 19.27 -26.44
CA ALA A 191 11.63 18.83 -25.06
C ALA A 191 10.78 19.64 -24.07
N GLY A 192 10.74 20.96 -24.21
CA GLY A 192 9.91 21.82 -23.37
C GLY A 192 8.42 21.45 -23.44
N VAL A 193 7.90 21.22 -24.64
CA VAL A 193 6.50 20.81 -24.84
C VAL A 193 6.23 19.42 -24.24
N MET A 194 7.13 18.45 -24.42
CA MET A 194 7.01 17.12 -23.81
C MET A 194 7.03 17.19 -22.28
N MET A 195 7.92 18.00 -21.68
CA MET A 195 8.00 18.17 -20.24
C MET A 195 6.73 18.80 -19.64
N ILE A 196 6.13 19.78 -20.32
CA ILE A 196 4.86 20.38 -19.87
C ILE A 196 3.74 19.34 -19.93
N PHE A 197 3.63 18.62 -21.05
CA PHE A 197 2.55 17.64 -21.26
C PHE A 197 2.62 16.50 -20.24
N LEU A 198 3.81 15.93 -20.05
CA LEU A 198 4.03 14.89 -19.06
C LEU A 198 3.80 15.43 -17.63
N GLY A 199 4.18 16.68 -17.36
CA GLY A 199 4.07 17.30 -16.05
C GLY A 199 2.62 17.54 -15.64
N VAL A 200 1.79 17.99 -16.58
CA VAL A 200 0.34 18.13 -16.39
C VAL A 200 -0.28 16.77 -16.06
N ILE A 201 0.09 15.71 -16.79
CA ILE A 201 -0.40 14.34 -16.50
C ILE A 201 0.02 13.90 -15.08
N ALA A 202 1.26 14.16 -14.68
CA ALA A 202 1.75 13.84 -13.34
C ALA A 202 0.97 14.60 -12.24
N ILE A 203 0.72 15.91 -12.43
CA ILE A 203 -0.07 16.74 -11.51
C ILE A 203 -1.51 16.23 -11.41
N VAL A 204 -2.15 15.91 -12.53
CA VAL A 204 -3.52 15.37 -12.53
C VAL A 204 -3.59 14.05 -11.76
N ASN A 205 -2.61 13.16 -11.94
CA ASN A 205 -2.54 11.90 -11.21
C ASN A 205 -2.25 12.12 -9.71
N ALA A 206 -1.39 13.07 -9.35
CA ALA A 206 -1.12 13.42 -7.95
C ALA A 206 -2.37 13.99 -7.25
N ILE A 207 -3.12 14.86 -7.94
CA ILE A 207 -4.38 15.41 -7.44
C ILE A 207 -5.41 14.28 -7.26
N ARG A 208 -5.55 13.38 -8.23
CA ARG A 208 -6.45 12.22 -8.12
C ARG A 208 -6.08 11.31 -6.95
N TYR A 209 -4.79 11.06 -6.75
CA TYR A 209 -4.30 10.27 -5.63
C TYR A 209 -4.59 10.94 -4.28
N SER A 210 -4.34 12.25 -4.18
CA SER A 210 -4.64 13.04 -2.97
C SER A 210 -6.15 13.11 -2.69
N ALA A 211 -6.98 13.28 -3.72
CA ALA A 211 -8.44 13.27 -3.59
C ALA A 211 -8.97 11.88 -3.19
N ALA A 212 -8.42 10.81 -3.75
CA ALA A 212 -8.77 9.43 -3.37
C ALA A 212 -8.37 9.14 -1.92
N ARG A 213 -7.21 9.63 -1.45
CA ARG A 213 -6.78 9.53 -0.05
C ARG A 213 -7.74 10.30 0.88
N SER A 214 -8.19 11.48 0.48
CA SER A 214 -9.10 12.32 1.27
C SER A 214 -10.53 11.76 1.31
N GLY A 215 -11.03 11.23 0.18
CA GLY A 215 -12.36 10.62 0.08
C GLY A 215 -12.51 9.30 0.84
N GLN A 216 -11.41 8.68 1.27
CA GLN A 216 -11.40 7.49 2.12
C GLN A 216 -11.42 7.80 3.63
N GLY A 217 -11.57 9.07 4.05
CA GLY A 217 -11.67 9.43 5.47
C GLY A 217 -10.36 9.26 6.25
N TRP A 218 -9.22 9.56 5.63
CA TRP A 218 -7.89 9.44 6.25
C TRP A 218 -7.53 10.61 7.20
N GLU A 219 -8.51 11.17 7.91
CA GLU A 219 -8.29 12.12 9.01
C GLU A 219 -8.21 11.39 10.37
#